data_AF-A0AAD4ENK7-F1
#
_entry.id   AF-A0AAD4ENK7-F1
#
_cell.length_a   1.000
_cell.length_b   1.000
_cell.length_c   1.000
_cell.angle_alpha   90.00
_cell.angle_beta   90.00
_cell.angle_gamma   90.00
#
_symmetry.space_group_name_H-M   'P 1'
#
loop_
_entity.id
_entity.type
_entity.pdbx_description
1 polymer ?
#
loop_
_entity_poly.entity_id
_entity_poly.type
_entity_poly.pdbx_seq_one_letter_code
_entity_poly.pdbx_strand_id
1 'polypeptide(L)'
;MSSGPFIVVIFITRKPTLSPEEFKDHWENRHVPLLKSLAGARFPLSHRRHYLSRDPSAPDYPLRVLVGQLKDFDFDAFTVVTFESETAFKEFVPTMTRPEVLKDEDRFTVRRKMKAVIVGEINIATRDVTTSILAVAKASDLPLELVTITSSQAAPESYRKLNPLGKIPTLVTADGFVLTECIAIAIYITSQSRAPTLLGATKEDYACILRWMSFANSEILPSLGGWFNPLIGRNSFVQDEVDGHRQATLQKFQILEDHLASLPPPPAQDRQDIEGGVEANSARYLVGGNLTLADLFVAGIASGAFMFFLDTEWRERHPACTGWFRHVAGSKMLEDVMGKPVLAEKAMPSVPPRREE
;
A
#
# COMPACT_ATOMS: atom_id res chain seq x y z
N MET A 1 -20.23 16.09 0.44
CA MET A 1 -19.10 16.47 1.33
C MET A 1 -18.49 15.18 1.83
N SER A 2 -17.19 14.98 1.68
CA SER A 2 -16.51 13.72 2.04
C SER A 2 -16.68 13.44 3.54
N SER A 3 -17.10 12.22 3.90
CA SER A 3 -17.28 11.78 5.29
C SER A 3 -15.99 11.28 5.95
N GLY A 4 -14.82 11.51 5.33
CA GLY A 4 -13.51 11.10 5.82
C GLY A 4 -12.80 12.17 6.66
N PRO A 5 -11.72 11.81 7.38
CA PRO A 5 -10.95 12.74 8.20
C PRO A 5 -10.34 13.86 7.34
N PHE A 6 -10.29 15.07 7.91
CA PHE A 6 -9.71 16.23 7.25
C PHE A 6 -8.20 16.30 7.51
N ILE A 7 -7.38 16.19 6.46
CA ILE A 7 -5.93 16.04 6.59
C ILE A 7 -5.22 17.24 5.95
N VAL A 8 -4.26 17.79 6.68
CA VAL A 8 -3.44 18.94 6.25
C VAL A 8 -1.96 18.54 6.31
N VAL A 9 -1.21 18.90 5.26
CA VAL A 9 0.26 18.85 5.26
C VAL A 9 0.82 20.25 5.38
N ILE A 10 1.70 20.47 6.35
CA ILE A 10 2.36 21.76 6.60
C ILE A 10 3.86 21.59 6.46
N PHE A 11 4.48 22.36 5.57
CA PHE A 11 5.92 22.42 5.34
C PHE A 11 6.53 23.54 6.18
N ILE A 12 7.59 23.23 6.91
CA ILE A 12 8.24 24.10 7.89
C ILE A 12 9.72 24.25 7.53
N THR A 13 10.18 25.49 7.47
CA THR A 13 11.60 25.83 7.30
C THR A 13 12.21 26.20 8.64
N ARG A 14 13.32 25.58 8.99
CA ARG A 14 14.11 25.84 10.20
C ARG A 14 14.76 27.21 10.13
N LYS A 15 14.96 27.85 11.29
CA LYS A 15 15.84 29.02 11.37
C LYS A 15 17.30 28.65 11.04
N PRO A 16 17.97 29.36 10.13
CA PRO A 16 19.37 29.08 9.77
C PRO A 16 20.34 29.03 10.96
N THR A 17 20.02 29.76 12.03
CA THR A 17 20.82 29.86 13.26
C THR A 17 20.75 28.64 14.18
N LEU A 18 19.84 27.69 13.95
CA LEU A 18 19.69 26.47 14.76
C LEU A 18 20.28 25.26 14.04
N SER A 19 20.85 24.28 14.73
CA SER A 19 21.14 22.99 14.12
C SER A 19 19.84 22.22 13.80
N PRO A 20 19.87 21.19 12.92
CA PRO A 20 18.72 20.31 12.70
C PRO A 20 18.23 19.63 14.00
N GLU A 21 19.15 19.30 14.91
CA GLU A 21 18.84 18.67 16.20
C GLU A 21 18.16 19.65 17.15
N GLU A 22 18.67 20.88 17.28
CA GLU A 22 18.06 21.94 18.09
C GLU A 22 16.66 22.31 17.57
N PHE A 23 16.49 22.35 16.25
CA PHE A 23 15.19 22.56 15.62
C PHE A 23 14.19 21.45 15.96
N LYS A 24 14.62 20.19 15.86
CA LYS A 24 13.80 19.03 16.21
C LYS A 24 13.45 19.06 17.70
N ASP A 25 14.43 19.26 18.57
CA ASP A 25 14.23 19.32 20.02
C ASP A 25 13.24 20.42 20.41
N HIS A 26 13.42 21.64 19.88
CA HIS A 26 12.50 22.75 20.17
C HIS A 26 11.08 22.44 19.70
N TRP A 27 10.92 21.88 18.50
CA TRP A 27 9.59 21.56 18.00
C TRP A 27 8.91 20.46 18.85
N GLU A 28 9.66 19.41 19.20
CA GLU A 28 9.13 18.25 19.93
C GLU A 28 8.85 18.55 21.40
N ASN A 29 9.76 19.25 22.07
CA ASN A 29 9.76 19.39 23.52
C ASN A 29 9.28 20.76 24.02
N ARG A 30 9.05 21.73 23.11
CA ARG A 30 8.54 23.07 23.46
C ARG A 30 7.27 23.41 22.69
N HIS A 31 7.33 23.38 21.36
CA HIS A 31 6.25 23.91 20.53
C HIS A 31 5.01 23.01 20.50
N VAL A 32 5.16 21.70 20.29
CA VAL A 32 4.02 20.77 20.29
C VAL A 32 3.34 20.71 21.67
N PRO A 33 4.06 20.63 22.81
CA PRO A 33 3.44 20.72 24.13
C PRO A 33 2.66 22.02 24.36
N LEU A 34 3.16 23.17 23.87
CA LEU A 34 2.46 24.45 23.91
C LEU A 34 1.15 24.39 23.09
N LEU A 35 1.19 23.87 21.86
CA LEU A 35 -0.03 23.72 21.06
C LEU A 35 -1.05 22.81 21.74
N LYS A 36 -0.62 21.69 22.34
CA LYS A 36 -1.48 20.77 23.08
C LYS A 36 -2.14 21.44 24.28
N SER A 37 -1.38 22.20 25.08
CA SER A 37 -1.92 22.87 26.26
C SER A 37 -2.96 23.93 25.91
N LEU A 38 -2.78 24.64 24.80
CA LEU A 38 -3.69 25.71 24.37
C LEU A 38 -4.94 25.19 23.63
N ALA A 39 -4.79 24.12 22.86
CA ALA A 39 -5.89 23.55 22.09
C ALA A 39 -6.82 22.68 22.94
N GLY A 40 -6.27 21.95 23.93
CA GLY A 40 -7.02 21.01 24.76
C GLY A 40 -7.72 19.96 23.90
N ALA A 41 -9.03 19.78 24.10
CA ALA A 41 -9.85 18.84 23.33
C ALA A 41 -9.92 19.14 21.82
N ARG A 42 -9.54 20.35 21.39
CA ARG A 42 -9.50 20.75 19.98
C ARG A 42 -8.17 20.38 19.30
N PHE A 43 -7.23 19.77 20.02
CA PHE A 43 -5.99 19.30 19.41
C PHE A 43 -6.31 18.23 18.36
N PRO A 44 -5.62 18.22 17.20
CA PRO A 44 -5.87 17.23 16.14
C PRO A 44 -5.76 15.78 16.64
N LEU A 45 -6.51 14.88 15.99
CA LEU A 45 -6.46 13.44 16.23
C LEU A 45 -5.05 12.88 16.06
N SER A 46 -4.29 13.43 15.10
CA SER A 46 -2.89 13.10 14.88
C SER A 46 -2.11 14.31 14.39
N HIS A 47 -0.86 14.45 14.83
CA HIS A 47 0.06 15.49 14.37
C HIS A 47 1.46 14.88 14.21
N ARG A 48 1.75 14.30 13.04
CA ARG A 48 3.01 13.59 12.77
C ARG A 48 4.02 14.48 12.09
N ARG A 49 5.18 14.70 12.70
CA ARG A 49 6.27 15.51 12.14
C ARG A 49 7.28 14.59 11.44
N HIS A 50 7.65 14.95 10.22
CA HIS A 50 8.63 14.28 9.38
C HIS A 50 9.78 15.24 9.11
N TYR A 51 10.98 14.87 9.54
CA TYR A 51 12.19 15.68 9.39
C TYR A 51 12.98 15.19 8.18
N LEU A 52 13.37 16.12 7.30
CA LEU A 52 14.18 15.74 6.15
C LEU A 52 15.61 15.43 6.59
N SER A 53 16.21 14.38 6.00
CA SER A 53 17.55 13.95 6.35
C SER A 53 18.60 14.94 5.83
N ARG A 54 19.48 15.39 6.73
CA ARG A 54 20.57 16.32 6.46
C ARG A 54 21.88 15.71 6.90
N ASP A 55 22.96 15.99 6.17
CA ASP A 55 24.30 15.53 6.54
C ASP A 55 24.85 16.36 7.72
N PRO A 56 25.07 15.76 8.91
CA PRO A 56 25.61 16.48 10.06
C PRO A 56 27.12 16.73 9.97
N SER A 57 27.83 16.04 9.06
CA SER A 57 29.28 16.13 8.93
C SER A 57 29.74 17.30 8.06
N ALA A 58 28.84 17.83 7.22
CA ALA A 58 29.11 18.93 6.31
C ALA A 58 28.64 20.28 6.87
N PRO A 59 29.35 21.39 6.58
CA PRO A 59 28.88 22.73 6.93
C PRO A 59 27.51 23.00 6.28
N ASP A 60 26.68 23.78 6.96
CA ASP A 60 25.31 24.16 6.53
C ASP A 60 24.28 23.03 6.42
N TYR A 61 24.64 21.80 6.82
CA TYR A 61 23.73 20.65 6.91
C TYR A 61 22.96 20.38 5.60
N PRO A 62 23.63 20.09 4.48
CA PRO A 62 22.98 19.92 3.19
C PRO A 62 21.95 18.78 3.22
N LEU A 63 20.87 18.95 2.45
CA LEU A 63 19.79 17.97 2.37
C LEU A 63 20.22 16.75 1.55
N ARG A 64 19.89 15.54 2.02
CA ARG A 64 20.07 14.29 1.26
C ARG A 64 18.93 14.10 0.27
N VAL A 65 19.14 14.54 -0.97
CA VAL A 65 18.13 14.44 -2.06
C VAL A 65 18.38 13.19 -2.89
N LEU A 66 17.35 12.34 -3.03
CA LEU A 66 17.42 11.12 -3.85
C LEU A 66 17.14 11.39 -5.34
N VAL A 67 16.16 12.23 -5.64
CA VAL A 67 15.70 12.60 -6.99
C VAL A 67 15.22 14.06 -6.96
N GLY A 68 15.49 14.83 -8.03
CA GLY A 68 15.11 16.24 -8.13
C GLY A 68 16.26 17.21 -7.80
N GLN A 69 15.96 18.52 -7.72
CA GLN A 69 16.95 19.54 -7.40
C GLN A 69 16.80 20.01 -5.95
N LEU A 70 17.91 20.28 -5.26
CA LEU A 70 17.93 20.75 -3.87
C LEU A 70 17.01 21.97 -3.64
N LYS A 71 16.93 22.87 -4.63
CA LYS A 71 16.10 24.08 -4.59
C LYS A 71 14.59 23.80 -4.48
N ASP A 72 14.15 22.61 -4.89
CA ASP A 72 12.74 22.20 -4.83
C ASP A 72 12.32 21.87 -3.38
N PHE A 73 13.31 21.69 -2.49
CA PHE A 73 13.14 21.34 -1.08
C PHE A 73 13.65 22.48 -0.18
N ASP A 74 12.99 23.63 -0.25
CA ASP A 74 13.28 24.85 0.53
C ASP A 74 12.76 24.82 1.99
N PHE A 75 12.44 23.64 2.51
CA PHE A 75 11.93 23.37 3.85
C PHE A 75 12.77 22.30 4.55
N ASP A 76 12.63 22.19 5.87
CA ASP A 76 13.43 21.29 6.71
C ASP A 76 12.63 20.10 7.22
N ALA A 77 11.31 20.25 7.29
CA ALA A 77 10.41 19.25 7.80
C ALA A 77 8.99 19.52 7.28
N PHE A 78 8.15 18.50 7.32
CA PHE A 78 6.72 18.65 7.09
C PHE A 78 5.93 17.87 8.14
N THR A 79 4.71 18.32 8.42
CA THR A 79 3.81 17.62 9.33
C THR A 79 2.54 17.19 8.62
N VAL A 80 2.09 15.98 8.92
CA VAL A 80 0.77 15.46 8.51
C VAL A 80 -0.14 15.54 9.72
N VAL A 81 -1.16 16.39 9.63
CA VAL A 81 -2.10 16.67 10.72
C VAL A 81 -3.48 16.19 10.33
N THR A 82 -4.09 15.36 11.18
CA THR A 82 -5.39 14.73 10.94
C THR A 82 -6.41 15.27 11.92
N PHE A 83 -7.52 15.78 11.38
CA PHE A 83 -8.68 16.25 12.13
C PHE A 83 -9.89 15.35 11.81
N GLU A 84 -10.85 15.32 12.72
CA GLU A 84 -12.12 14.62 12.50
C GLU A 84 -12.89 15.20 11.32
N SER A 85 -12.86 16.53 11.16
CA SER A 85 -13.56 17.24 10.08
C SER A 85 -12.89 18.58 9.76
N GLU A 86 -13.31 19.20 8.65
CA GLU A 86 -12.90 20.57 8.30
C GLU A 86 -13.30 21.58 9.38
N THR A 87 -14.45 21.36 10.04
CA THR A 87 -14.91 22.19 11.16
C THR A 87 -13.94 22.11 12.34
N ALA A 88 -13.53 20.90 12.73
CA ALA A 88 -12.55 20.72 13.80
C ALA A 88 -11.21 21.40 13.47
N PHE A 89 -10.78 21.37 12.21
CA PHE A 89 -9.62 22.15 11.75
C PHE A 89 -9.84 23.66 11.93
N LYS A 90 -10.96 24.20 11.47
CA LYS A 90 -11.28 25.65 11.61
C LYS A 90 -11.32 26.10 13.07
N GLU A 91 -11.78 25.25 13.99
CA GLU A 91 -11.78 25.52 15.43
C GLU A 91 -10.39 25.49 16.06
N PHE A 92 -9.46 24.73 15.48
CA PHE A 92 -8.06 24.67 15.91
C PHE A 92 -7.24 25.86 15.42
N VAL A 93 -7.50 26.39 14.21
CA VAL A 93 -6.74 27.49 13.58
C VAL A 93 -6.47 28.69 14.50
N PRO A 94 -7.43 29.20 15.29
CA PRO A 94 -7.19 30.31 16.22
C PRO A 94 -6.13 30.02 17.29
N THR A 95 -5.84 28.76 17.58
CA THR A 95 -4.77 28.38 18.50
C THR A 95 -3.40 28.67 17.90
N MET A 96 -3.21 28.40 16.60
CA MET A 96 -1.95 28.62 15.90
C MET A 96 -1.59 30.10 15.76
N THR A 97 -2.60 30.98 15.79
CA THR A 97 -2.40 32.43 15.66
C THR A 97 -2.28 33.15 17.00
N ARG A 98 -2.28 32.42 18.13
CA ARG A 98 -2.11 33.02 19.46
C ARG A 98 -0.74 33.71 19.57
N PRO A 99 -0.64 34.87 20.24
CA PRO A 99 0.62 35.61 20.34
C PRO A 99 1.78 34.79 20.92
N GLU A 100 1.52 33.92 21.89
CA GLU A 100 2.53 33.02 22.47
C GLU A 100 3.03 31.96 21.50
N VAL A 101 2.15 31.43 20.65
CA VAL A 101 2.51 30.46 19.60
C VAL A 101 3.35 31.16 18.54
N LEU A 102 2.91 32.32 18.05
CA LEU A 102 3.65 33.10 17.06
C LEU A 102 5.05 33.50 17.56
N LYS A 103 5.16 33.90 18.83
CA LYS A 103 6.44 34.21 19.48
C LYS A 103 7.34 32.99 19.62
N ASP A 104 6.77 31.81 19.87
CA ASP A 104 7.53 30.57 19.95
C ASP A 104 7.97 30.09 18.56
N GLU A 105 7.10 30.12 17.55
CA GLU A 105 7.43 29.82 16.15
C GLU A 105 8.57 30.70 15.62
N ASP A 106 8.58 31.98 15.99
CA ASP A 106 9.66 32.91 15.70
C ASP A 106 10.99 32.51 16.30
N ARG A 107 11.07 31.53 17.20
CA ARG A 107 12.35 31.07 17.77
C ARG A 107 13.02 30.00 16.92
N PHE A 108 12.24 29.18 16.22
CA PHE A 108 12.77 27.98 15.56
C PHE A 108 12.43 27.84 14.07
N THR A 109 11.48 28.63 13.56
CA THR A 109 11.04 28.57 12.16
C THR A 109 11.25 29.88 11.41
N VAL A 110 11.24 29.81 10.08
CA VAL A 110 11.09 30.96 9.18
C VAL A 110 9.63 31.03 8.72
N ARG A 111 8.75 31.62 9.54
CA ARG A 111 7.29 31.63 9.32
C ARG A 111 6.84 32.03 7.91
N ARG A 112 7.48 33.03 7.30
CA ARG A 112 7.17 33.49 5.93
C ARG A 112 7.35 32.42 4.84
N LYS A 113 8.10 31.35 5.12
CA LYS A 113 8.32 30.21 4.22
C LYS A 113 7.38 29.03 4.51
N MET A 114 6.55 29.13 5.55
CA MET A 114 5.58 28.08 5.87
C MET A 114 4.59 27.94 4.70
N LYS A 115 4.36 26.70 4.28
CA LYS A 115 3.40 26.34 3.23
C LYS A 115 2.49 25.25 3.77
N ALA A 116 1.20 25.31 3.45
CA ALA A 116 0.25 24.29 3.86
C ALA A 116 -0.67 23.90 2.71
N VAL A 117 -1.03 22.63 2.63
CA VAL A 117 -1.95 22.08 1.62
C VAL A 117 -2.93 21.10 2.28
N ILE A 118 -4.14 21.04 1.75
CA ILE A 118 -5.14 20.03 2.12
C ILE A 118 -4.82 18.77 1.33
N VAL A 119 -4.81 17.62 2.01
CA VAL A 119 -4.74 16.33 1.33
C VAL A 119 -6.12 15.99 0.80
N GLY A 120 -6.22 15.83 -0.51
CA GLY A 120 -7.44 15.39 -1.19
C GLY A 120 -7.66 13.88 -1.05
N GLU A 121 -8.04 13.24 -2.14
CA GLU A 121 -8.25 11.80 -2.18
C GLU A 121 -6.96 11.04 -1.82
N ILE A 122 -7.06 10.14 -0.83
CA ILE A 122 -5.97 9.25 -0.44
C ILE A 122 -6.21 7.91 -1.11
N ASN A 123 -5.49 7.67 -2.20
CA ASN A 123 -5.45 6.38 -2.86
C ASN A 123 -4.35 5.53 -2.21
N ILE A 124 -4.73 4.62 -1.32
CA ILE A 124 -3.81 3.61 -0.81
C ILE A 124 -3.84 2.44 -1.80
N ALA A 125 -2.85 2.39 -2.68
CA ALA A 125 -2.65 1.22 -3.51
C ALA A 125 -2.07 0.08 -2.66
N THR A 126 -2.93 -0.67 -1.97
CA THR A 126 -2.53 -1.94 -1.36
C THR A 126 -2.32 -2.96 -2.49
N ARG A 127 -1.12 -3.51 -2.59
CA ARG A 127 -0.76 -4.61 -3.52
C ARG A 127 -0.38 -5.83 -2.68
N ASP A 128 -1.37 -6.37 -1.98
CA ASP A 128 -1.21 -7.51 -1.08
C ASP A 128 -2.54 -8.28 -0.97
N VAL A 129 -2.64 -9.18 0.00
CA VAL A 129 -3.84 -9.98 0.27
C VAL A 129 -5.13 -9.16 0.47
N THR A 130 -5.01 -7.87 0.81
CA THR A 130 -6.12 -6.92 1.02
C THR A 130 -6.74 -6.44 -0.28
N THR A 131 -6.00 -6.48 -1.39
CA THR A 131 -6.46 -6.01 -2.70
C THR A 131 -7.77 -6.66 -3.13
N SER A 132 -7.86 -7.99 -3.06
CA SER A 132 -9.06 -8.72 -3.46
C SER A 132 -10.27 -8.39 -2.60
N ILE A 133 -10.06 -8.17 -1.29
CA ILE A 133 -11.11 -7.77 -0.34
C ILE A 133 -11.69 -6.42 -0.75
N LEU A 134 -10.83 -5.42 -1.00
CA LEU A 134 -11.27 -4.08 -1.41
C LEU A 134 -11.94 -4.11 -2.79
N ALA A 135 -11.42 -4.90 -3.72
CA ALA A 135 -11.94 -5.03 -5.07
C ALA A 135 -13.37 -5.58 -5.06
N VAL A 136 -13.59 -6.66 -4.31
CA VAL A 136 -14.92 -7.25 -4.17
C VAL A 136 -15.86 -6.33 -3.41
N ALA A 137 -15.40 -5.69 -2.33
CA ALA A 137 -16.22 -4.75 -1.58
C ALA A 137 -16.70 -3.58 -2.45
N LYS A 138 -15.79 -2.98 -3.23
CA LYS A 138 -16.10 -1.89 -4.15
C LYS A 138 -17.03 -2.33 -5.28
N ALA A 139 -16.76 -3.48 -5.90
CA ALA A 139 -17.63 -4.04 -6.95
C ALA A 139 -19.04 -4.42 -6.44
N SER A 140 -19.19 -4.56 -5.13
CA SER A 140 -20.45 -4.94 -4.47
C SER A 140 -21.12 -3.77 -3.75
N ASP A 141 -20.60 -2.54 -3.91
CA ASP A 141 -21.05 -1.33 -3.22
C ASP A 141 -21.11 -1.49 -1.69
N LEU A 142 -20.21 -2.30 -1.12
CA LEU A 142 -20.10 -2.51 0.33
C LEU A 142 -19.24 -1.40 0.94
N PRO A 143 -19.79 -0.54 1.82
CA PRO A 143 -19.02 0.53 2.44
C PRO A 143 -17.99 -0.07 3.42
N LEU A 144 -16.72 0.23 3.19
CA LEU A 144 -15.63 -0.12 4.11
C LEU A 144 -14.92 1.14 4.60
N GLU A 145 -14.80 1.27 5.91
CA GLU A 145 -13.89 2.24 6.52
C GLU A 145 -12.48 1.63 6.58
N LEU A 146 -11.49 2.30 6.00
CA LEU A 146 -10.12 1.81 5.96
C LEU A 146 -9.29 2.43 7.09
N VAL A 147 -8.85 1.58 8.01
CA VAL A 147 -7.87 1.95 9.04
C VAL A 147 -6.50 1.40 8.66
N THR A 148 -5.55 2.27 8.37
CA THR A 148 -4.21 1.86 7.94
C THR A 148 -3.32 1.51 9.12
N ILE A 149 -2.90 0.24 9.20
CA ILE A 149 -1.81 -0.22 10.05
C ILE A 149 -0.58 -0.46 9.17
N THR A 150 0.53 0.21 9.46
CA THR A 150 1.71 0.21 8.57
C THR A 150 2.57 -1.06 8.69
N SER A 151 2.52 -1.73 9.84
CA SER A 151 3.28 -2.96 10.09
C SER A 151 2.66 -3.76 11.23
N SER A 152 2.64 -5.09 11.08
CA SER A 152 2.22 -6.01 12.14
C SER A 152 3.09 -5.92 13.40
N GLN A 153 4.37 -5.54 13.25
CA GLN A 153 5.29 -5.35 14.37
C GLN A 153 4.93 -4.09 15.17
N ALA A 154 4.57 -3.02 14.45
CA ALA A 154 4.20 -1.72 15.02
C ALA A 154 2.68 -1.56 15.27
N ALA A 155 1.92 -2.66 15.25
CA ALA A 155 0.48 -2.61 15.45
C ALA A 155 0.14 -2.10 16.87
N PRO A 156 -0.71 -1.05 16.99
CA PRO A 156 -1.05 -0.44 18.27
C PRO A 156 -1.84 -1.42 19.16
N GLU A 157 -1.79 -1.22 20.48
CA GLU A 157 -2.48 -2.09 21.45
C GLU A 157 -3.99 -2.17 21.18
N SER A 158 -4.61 -1.05 20.77
CA SER A 158 -6.02 -1.01 20.36
C SER A 158 -6.34 -1.98 19.22
N TYR A 159 -5.44 -2.12 18.24
CA TYR A 159 -5.58 -3.08 17.15
C TYR A 159 -5.29 -4.50 17.63
N ARG A 160 -4.30 -4.70 18.51
CA ARG A 160 -3.97 -6.03 19.06
C ARG A 160 -5.10 -6.63 19.89
N LYS A 161 -6.00 -5.80 20.45
CA LYS A 161 -7.23 -6.27 21.10
C LYS A 161 -8.21 -6.93 20.11
N LEU A 162 -8.19 -6.51 18.85
CA LEU A 162 -9.00 -7.10 17.77
C LEU A 162 -8.29 -8.31 17.15
N ASN A 163 -6.98 -8.21 16.91
CA ASN A 163 -6.16 -9.28 16.37
C ASN A 163 -4.87 -9.43 17.20
N PRO A 164 -4.81 -10.39 18.14
CA PRO A 164 -3.66 -10.58 19.03
C PRO A 164 -2.32 -10.77 18.31
N LEU A 165 -2.34 -11.31 17.08
CA LEU A 165 -1.13 -11.49 16.26
C LEU A 165 -0.65 -10.18 15.62
N GLY A 166 -1.47 -9.13 15.64
CA GLY A 166 -1.20 -7.85 14.99
C GLY A 166 -1.15 -7.95 13.46
N LYS A 167 -1.55 -9.08 12.87
CA LYS A 167 -1.54 -9.30 11.43
C LYS A 167 -2.62 -8.48 10.72
N ILE A 168 -2.38 -8.19 9.46
CA ILE A 168 -3.29 -7.44 8.57
C ILE A 168 -3.68 -8.38 7.43
N PRO A 169 -4.94 -8.40 6.97
CA PRO A 169 -6.07 -7.56 7.40
C PRO A 169 -6.84 -8.12 8.61
N THR A 170 -7.64 -7.24 9.25
CA THR A 170 -8.68 -7.57 10.23
C THR A 170 -9.95 -6.81 9.85
N LEU A 171 -11.08 -7.52 9.78
CA LEU A 171 -12.39 -6.94 9.52
C LEU A 171 -13.12 -6.72 10.85
N VAL A 172 -13.76 -5.56 10.99
CA VAL A 172 -14.74 -5.28 12.04
C VAL A 172 -16.01 -4.79 11.36
N THR A 173 -17.12 -5.48 11.59
CA THR A 173 -18.42 -5.09 11.04
C THR A 173 -19.12 -4.07 11.94
N ALA A 174 -20.17 -3.43 11.44
CA ALA A 174 -20.93 -2.42 12.18
C ALA A 174 -21.60 -2.96 13.46
N ASP A 175 -21.92 -4.26 13.51
CA ASP A 175 -22.46 -4.97 14.68
C ASP A 175 -21.36 -5.54 15.61
N GLY A 176 -20.09 -5.22 15.34
CA GLY A 176 -18.97 -5.57 16.21
C GLY A 176 -18.40 -6.98 16.00
N PHE A 177 -18.81 -7.70 14.95
CA PHE A 177 -18.19 -8.96 14.58
C PHE A 177 -16.77 -8.71 14.06
N VAL A 178 -15.80 -9.39 14.67
CA VAL A 178 -14.38 -9.30 14.33
C VAL A 178 -13.96 -10.56 13.61
N LEU A 179 -13.38 -10.42 12.42
CA LEU A 179 -12.89 -11.52 11.61
C LEU A 179 -11.43 -11.27 11.20
N THR A 180 -10.59 -12.28 11.40
CA THR A 180 -9.18 -12.32 11.01
C THR A 180 -8.94 -13.34 9.90
N GLU A 181 -7.73 -13.36 9.35
CA GLU A 181 -7.30 -14.18 8.20
C GLU A 181 -7.87 -13.69 6.85
N CYS A 182 -6.98 -13.33 5.93
CA CYS A 182 -7.32 -12.69 4.66
C CYS A 182 -8.29 -13.51 3.79
N ILE A 183 -8.12 -14.84 3.73
CA ILE A 183 -8.99 -15.72 2.94
C ILE A 183 -10.40 -15.74 3.53
N ALA A 184 -10.53 -15.82 4.86
CA ALA A 184 -11.83 -15.81 5.53
C ALA A 184 -12.55 -14.48 5.31
N ILE A 185 -11.83 -13.36 5.46
CA ILE A 185 -12.38 -12.02 5.21
C ILE A 185 -12.80 -11.87 3.74
N ALA A 186 -11.97 -12.30 2.78
CA ALA A 186 -12.29 -12.24 1.36
C ALA A 186 -13.56 -13.02 1.03
N ILE A 187 -13.71 -14.24 1.55
CA ILE A 187 -14.92 -15.06 1.36
C ILE A 187 -16.13 -14.40 2.02
N TYR A 188 -15.98 -13.89 3.24
CA TYR A 188 -17.06 -13.25 3.98
C TYR A 188 -17.60 -12.01 3.24
N ILE A 189 -16.70 -11.13 2.78
CA ILE A 189 -17.08 -9.96 1.98
C ILE A 189 -17.71 -10.39 0.64
N THR A 190 -17.15 -11.40 -0.02
CA THR A 190 -17.72 -11.93 -1.27
C THR A 190 -19.11 -12.53 -1.05
N SER A 191 -19.36 -13.20 0.06
CA SER A 191 -20.68 -13.80 0.34
C SER A 191 -21.77 -12.78 0.70
N GLN A 192 -21.39 -11.56 1.11
CA GLN A 192 -22.34 -10.45 1.27
C GLN A 192 -22.73 -9.84 -0.08
N SER A 193 -21.95 -10.07 -1.13
CA SER A 193 -22.21 -9.52 -2.45
C SER A 193 -23.45 -10.14 -3.09
N ARG A 194 -24.19 -9.32 -3.85
CA ARG A 194 -25.21 -9.83 -4.78
C ARG A 194 -24.60 -10.39 -6.07
N ALA A 195 -23.27 -10.37 -6.22
CA ALA A 195 -22.53 -10.99 -7.33
C ALA A 195 -22.35 -12.50 -7.06
N PRO A 196 -23.26 -13.37 -7.55
CA PRO A 196 -23.33 -14.76 -7.11
C PRO A 196 -22.25 -15.65 -7.75
N THR A 197 -21.37 -15.11 -8.60
CA THR A 197 -20.49 -15.88 -9.47
C THR A 197 -19.05 -16.01 -8.99
N LEU A 198 -18.59 -15.14 -8.07
CA LEU A 198 -17.18 -15.12 -7.66
C LEU A 198 -16.75 -16.31 -6.79
N LEU A 199 -17.69 -17.04 -6.20
CA LEU A 199 -17.45 -18.22 -5.37
C LEU A 199 -17.66 -19.54 -6.13
N GLY A 200 -17.77 -19.48 -7.47
CA GLY A 200 -17.99 -20.66 -8.30
C GLY A 200 -19.45 -21.13 -8.30
N ALA A 201 -19.79 -22.01 -9.25
CA ALA A 201 -21.15 -22.53 -9.40
C ALA A 201 -21.35 -23.87 -8.68
N THR A 202 -20.27 -24.63 -8.51
CA THR A 202 -20.27 -25.98 -7.92
C THR A 202 -19.45 -26.04 -6.64
N LYS A 203 -19.60 -27.13 -5.89
CA LYS A 203 -18.78 -27.37 -4.68
C LYS A 203 -17.32 -27.60 -5.06
N GLU A 204 -17.09 -28.20 -6.21
CA GLU A 204 -15.80 -28.44 -6.82
C GLU A 204 -15.12 -27.13 -7.21
N ASP A 205 -15.86 -26.18 -7.80
CA ASP A 205 -15.35 -24.83 -8.07
C ASP A 205 -14.94 -24.13 -6.78
N TYR A 206 -15.83 -24.15 -5.78
CA TYR A 206 -15.55 -23.52 -4.48
C TYR A 206 -14.29 -24.09 -3.82
N ALA A 207 -14.14 -25.42 -3.82
CA ALA A 207 -12.94 -26.08 -3.30
C ALA A 207 -11.67 -25.70 -4.09
N CYS A 208 -11.75 -25.62 -5.42
CA CYS A 208 -10.65 -25.16 -6.27
C CYS A 208 -10.30 -23.69 -6.03
N ILE A 209 -11.30 -22.83 -5.76
CA ILE A 209 -11.08 -21.42 -5.43
C ILE A 209 -10.27 -21.32 -4.13
N LEU A 210 -10.71 -22.03 -3.09
CA LEU A 210 -9.99 -22.11 -1.82
C LEU A 210 -8.57 -22.64 -1.99
N ARG A 211 -8.38 -23.68 -2.81
CA ARG A 211 -7.06 -24.24 -3.10
C ARG A 211 -6.11 -23.18 -3.67
N TRP A 212 -6.56 -22.41 -4.66
CA TRP A 212 -5.73 -21.38 -5.29
C TRP A 212 -5.44 -20.20 -4.36
N MET A 213 -6.44 -19.74 -3.60
CA MET A 213 -6.24 -18.71 -2.58
C MET A 213 -5.23 -19.16 -1.52
N SER A 214 -5.38 -20.39 -1.03
CA SER A 214 -4.45 -21.00 -0.09
C SER A 214 -3.05 -21.11 -0.67
N PHE A 215 -2.91 -21.64 -1.90
CA PHE A 215 -1.63 -21.78 -2.58
C PHE A 215 -0.90 -20.45 -2.73
N ALA A 216 -1.59 -19.41 -3.17
CA ALA A 216 -0.95 -18.09 -3.29
C ALA A 216 -0.56 -17.51 -1.92
N ASN A 217 -1.39 -17.71 -0.89
CA ASN A 217 -1.12 -17.21 0.45
C ASN A 217 0.02 -17.97 1.17
N SER A 218 0.13 -19.29 0.98
CA SER A 218 1.11 -20.14 1.68
C SER A 218 2.40 -20.36 0.89
N GLU A 219 2.33 -20.38 -0.45
CA GLU A 219 3.49 -20.73 -1.29
C GLU A 219 4.09 -19.50 -1.99
N ILE A 220 3.25 -18.70 -2.66
CA ILE A 220 3.73 -17.57 -3.46
C ILE A 220 4.11 -16.39 -2.56
N LEU A 221 3.21 -15.96 -1.69
CA LEU A 221 3.41 -14.75 -0.88
C LEU A 221 4.66 -14.83 0.01
N PRO A 222 4.94 -15.93 0.73
CA PRO A 222 6.14 -16.01 1.56
C PRO A 222 7.44 -16.08 0.74
N SER A 223 7.45 -16.83 -0.37
CA SER A 223 8.64 -16.92 -1.23
C SER A 223 8.94 -15.60 -1.94
N LEU A 224 7.90 -14.93 -2.45
CA LEU A 224 8.03 -13.58 -3.02
C LEU A 224 8.47 -12.56 -1.98
N GLY A 225 7.92 -12.64 -0.76
CA GLY A 225 8.33 -11.79 0.35
C GLY A 225 9.80 -12.00 0.76
N GLY A 226 10.27 -13.25 0.77
CA GLY A 226 11.67 -13.59 1.02
C GLY A 226 12.62 -13.11 -0.08
N TRP A 227 12.15 -13.05 -1.33
CA TRP A 227 12.92 -12.46 -2.43
C TRP A 227 12.94 -10.92 -2.34
N PHE A 228 11.80 -10.28 -2.08
CA PHE A 228 11.65 -8.83 -2.18
C PHE A 228 12.11 -8.06 -0.94
N ASN A 229 11.70 -8.48 0.26
CA ASN A 229 11.91 -7.71 1.49
C ASN A 229 13.40 -7.41 1.80
N PRO A 230 14.35 -8.34 1.55
CA PRO A 230 15.77 -8.02 1.71
C PRO A 230 16.28 -6.94 0.77
N LEU A 231 15.81 -6.91 -0.49
CA LEU A 231 16.24 -5.95 -1.51
C LEU A 231 15.84 -4.51 -1.20
N ILE A 232 14.80 -4.34 -0.38
CA ILE A 232 14.30 -3.03 0.06
C ILE A 232 14.63 -2.73 1.52
N GLY A 233 15.49 -3.53 2.16
CA GLY A 233 15.95 -3.31 3.53
C GLY A 233 14.92 -3.56 4.63
N ARG A 234 13.83 -4.28 4.34
CA ARG A 234 12.88 -4.72 5.36
C ARG A 234 13.38 -5.93 6.15
N ASN A 235 14.19 -6.77 5.50
CA ASN A 235 14.87 -7.91 6.10
C ASN A 235 16.38 -7.81 5.81
N SER A 236 17.20 -8.59 6.54
CA SER A 236 18.62 -8.74 6.24
C SER A 236 18.83 -9.34 4.84
N PHE A 237 19.84 -8.85 4.13
CA PHE A 237 20.22 -9.38 2.82
C PHE A 237 21.26 -10.50 2.97
N VAL A 238 20.90 -11.69 2.49
CA VAL A 238 21.79 -12.85 2.35
C VAL A 238 21.57 -13.41 0.94
N GLN A 239 22.61 -13.40 0.10
CA GLN A 239 22.50 -13.73 -1.33
C GLN A 239 21.87 -15.12 -1.56
N ASP A 240 22.38 -16.16 -0.89
CA ASP A 240 21.91 -17.53 -1.06
C ASP A 240 20.43 -17.69 -0.66
N GLU A 241 19.97 -16.98 0.38
CA GLU A 241 18.56 -16.99 0.79
C GLU A 241 17.68 -16.29 -0.24
N VAL A 242 18.12 -15.12 -0.73
CA VAL A 242 17.42 -14.37 -1.79
C VAL A 242 17.30 -15.21 -3.05
N ASP A 243 18.37 -15.89 -3.46
CA ASP A 243 18.37 -16.74 -4.64
C ASP A 243 17.50 -17.99 -4.46
N GLY A 244 17.49 -18.59 -3.26
CA GLY A 244 16.58 -19.68 -2.91
C GLY A 244 15.11 -19.24 -3.00
N HIS A 245 14.77 -18.08 -2.45
CA HIS A 245 13.43 -17.51 -2.53
C HIS A 245 13.02 -17.14 -3.95
N ARG A 246 13.96 -16.61 -4.75
CA ARG A 246 13.76 -16.36 -6.18
C ARG A 246 13.42 -17.65 -6.93
N GLN A 247 14.23 -18.70 -6.78
CA GLN A 247 13.98 -19.99 -7.44
C GLN A 247 12.64 -20.59 -7.02
N ALA A 248 12.33 -20.56 -5.72
CA ALA A 248 11.05 -21.04 -5.20
C ALA A 248 9.87 -20.27 -5.81
N THR A 249 9.97 -18.94 -5.89
CA THR A 249 8.93 -18.07 -6.49
C THR A 249 8.71 -18.44 -7.96
N LEU A 250 9.77 -18.51 -8.76
CA LEU A 250 9.69 -18.85 -10.19
C LEU A 250 9.08 -20.24 -10.41
N GLN A 251 9.42 -21.22 -9.58
CA GLN A 251 8.80 -22.55 -9.62
C GLN A 251 7.28 -22.48 -9.37
N LYS A 252 6.82 -21.59 -8.49
CA LYS A 252 5.38 -21.50 -8.15
C LYS A 252 4.60 -20.79 -9.26
N PHE A 253 5.24 -19.85 -9.94
CA PHE A 253 4.69 -19.27 -11.18
C PHE A 253 4.71 -20.27 -12.34
N GLN A 254 5.65 -21.21 -12.41
CA GLN A 254 5.58 -22.31 -13.38
C GLN A 254 4.33 -23.18 -13.15
N ILE A 255 3.97 -23.46 -11.89
CA ILE A 255 2.73 -24.20 -11.58
C ILE A 255 1.49 -23.43 -12.07
N LEU A 256 1.48 -22.09 -11.95
CA LEU A 256 0.41 -21.26 -12.51
C LEU A 256 0.38 -21.31 -14.04
N GLU A 257 1.54 -21.21 -14.69
CA GLU A 257 1.68 -21.35 -16.15
C GLU A 257 1.13 -22.69 -16.62
N ASP A 258 1.60 -23.80 -16.04
CA ASP A 258 1.21 -25.16 -16.44
C ASP A 258 -0.30 -25.38 -16.27
N HIS A 259 -0.87 -24.92 -15.15
CA HIS A 259 -2.31 -25.00 -14.92
C HIS A 259 -3.07 -24.21 -15.98
N LEU A 260 -2.74 -22.94 -16.17
CA LEU A 260 -3.43 -22.07 -17.13
C LEU A 260 -3.26 -22.59 -18.57
N ALA A 261 -2.08 -23.10 -18.93
CA ALA A 261 -1.84 -23.69 -20.24
C ALA A 261 -2.67 -24.97 -20.47
N SER A 262 -2.93 -25.75 -19.41
CA SER A 262 -3.75 -26.97 -19.47
C SER A 262 -5.25 -26.72 -19.66
N LEU A 263 -5.73 -25.51 -19.35
CA LEU A 263 -7.14 -25.16 -19.48
C LEU A 263 -7.54 -24.91 -20.94
N PRO A 264 -8.77 -25.25 -21.33
CA PRO A 264 -9.26 -24.99 -22.67
C PRO A 264 -9.30 -23.48 -22.96
N PRO A 265 -9.07 -23.07 -24.22
CA PRO A 265 -9.23 -21.67 -24.60
C PRO A 265 -10.71 -21.26 -24.46
N PRO A 266 -10.99 -20.01 -24.03
CA PRO A 266 -12.33 -19.46 -24.03
C PRO A 266 -13.06 -19.62 -25.36
N PRO A 267 -14.40 -19.70 -25.32
CA PRO A 267 -15.25 -19.65 -26.51
C PRO A 267 -14.86 -18.48 -27.41
N ALA A 268 -14.95 -18.67 -28.72
CA ALA A 268 -14.54 -17.66 -29.70
C ALA A 268 -15.25 -16.30 -29.52
N GLN A 269 -16.45 -16.30 -28.93
CA GLN A 269 -17.27 -15.12 -28.65
C GLN A 269 -16.72 -14.26 -27.50
N ASP A 270 -15.93 -14.83 -26.59
CA ASP A 270 -15.37 -14.13 -25.43
C ASP A 270 -13.92 -13.67 -25.68
N ARG A 271 -13.41 -13.86 -26.90
CA ARG A 271 -12.10 -13.36 -27.31
C ARG A 271 -12.22 -11.88 -27.65
N GLN A 272 -11.87 -11.00 -26.70
CA GLN A 272 -11.69 -9.59 -27.01
C GLN A 272 -10.34 -9.37 -27.67
N ASP A 273 -10.34 -8.79 -28.87
CA ASP A 273 -9.14 -8.30 -29.54
C ASP A 273 -8.57 -7.13 -28.71
N ILE A 274 -7.45 -7.35 -28.04
CA ILE A 274 -6.69 -6.26 -27.42
C ILE A 274 -5.77 -5.68 -28.50
N GLU A 275 -6.00 -4.42 -28.90
CA GLU A 275 -5.14 -3.71 -29.85
C GLU A 275 -3.68 -3.72 -29.37
N GLY A 276 -2.78 -4.36 -30.13
CA GLY A 276 -1.37 -4.44 -29.74
C GLY A 276 -0.53 -5.59 -30.30
N GLY A 277 -1.00 -6.32 -31.33
CA GLY A 277 -0.13 -7.08 -32.21
C GLY A 277 0.74 -8.16 -31.55
N VAL A 278 0.11 -9.07 -30.81
CA VAL A 278 0.54 -10.48 -30.65
C VAL A 278 -0.76 -11.27 -30.52
N GLU A 279 -0.90 -12.44 -31.16
CA GLU A 279 -2.05 -13.35 -31.07
C GLU A 279 -2.26 -13.93 -29.64
N ALA A 280 -2.44 -13.09 -28.63
CA ALA A 280 -2.33 -13.47 -27.23
C ALA A 280 -3.71 -13.65 -26.55
N ASN A 281 -4.19 -14.88 -26.64
CA ASN A 281 -5.03 -15.60 -25.65
C ASN A 281 -6.28 -14.89 -25.10
N SER A 282 -7.44 -15.27 -25.65
CA SER A 282 -8.59 -15.77 -24.90
C SER A 282 -8.28 -15.98 -23.41
N ALA A 283 -8.62 -15.02 -22.53
CA ALA A 283 -8.21 -15.07 -21.14
C ALA A 283 -8.89 -16.22 -20.37
N ARG A 284 -8.08 -17.11 -19.82
CA ARG A 284 -8.52 -18.23 -18.97
C ARG A 284 -8.65 -17.73 -17.53
N TYR A 285 -9.46 -18.42 -16.73
CA TYR A 285 -9.57 -18.19 -15.29
C TYR A 285 -9.02 -19.38 -14.51
N LEU A 286 -8.57 -19.17 -13.27
CA LEU A 286 -7.99 -20.24 -12.45
C LEU A 286 -8.99 -21.36 -12.15
N VAL A 287 -10.29 -21.02 -12.08
CA VAL A 287 -11.37 -21.95 -11.79
C VAL A 287 -12.58 -21.66 -12.67
N GLY A 288 -13.13 -22.70 -13.30
CA GLY A 288 -14.29 -22.57 -14.17
C GLY A 288 -14.03 -21.73 -15.43
N GLY A 289 -15.10 -21.15 -15.98
CA GLY A 289 -15.06 -20.34 -17.20
C GLY A 289 -15.22 -18.83 -17.00
N ASN A 290 -15.32 -18.36 -15.75
CA ASN A 290 -15.57 -16.96 -15.41
C ASN A 290 -14.60 -16.47 -14.34
N LEU A 291 -14.48 -15.15 -14.19
CA LEU A 291 -13.70 -14.53 -13.14
C LEU A 291 -14.19 -14.97 -11.76
N THR A 292 -13.27 -15.42 -10.90
CA THR A 292 -13.56 -15.87 -9.54
C THR A 292 -12.74 -15.11 -8.50
N LEU A 293 -13.07 -15.31 -7.22
CA LEU A 293 -12.28 -14.79 -6.11
C LEU A 293 -10.84 -15.30 -6.13
N ALA A 294 -10.60 -16.52 -6.63
CA ALA A 294 -9.24 -17.04 -6.78
C ALA A 294 -8.41 -16.16 -7.73
N ASP A 295 -8.97 -15.77 -8.87
CA ASP A 295 -8.28 -14.91 -9.83
C ASP A 295 -7.86 -13.58 -9.20
N LEU A 296 -8.81 -12.92 -8.52
CA LEU A 296 -8.56 -11.64 -7.86
C LEU A 296 -7.51 -11.74 -6.75
N PHE A 297 -7.61 -12.79 -5.93
CA PHE A 297 -6.71 -13.01 -4.81
C PHE A 297 -5.29 -13.35 -5.27
N VAL A 298 -5.15 -14.28 -6.21
CA VAL A 298 -3.84 -14.69 -6.75
C VAL A 298 -3.22 -13.54 -7.55
N ALA A 299 -3.98 -12.80 -8.37
CA ALA A 299 -3.47 -11.67 -9.11
C ALA A 299 -3.03 -10.50 -8.19
N GLY A 300 -3.75 -10.27 -7.09
CA GLY A 300 -3.34 -9.28 -6.07
C GLY A 300 -1.96 -9.59 -5.49
N ILE A 301 -1.70 -10.85 -5.14
CA ILE A 301 -0.38 -11.31 -4.64
C ILE A 301 0.68 -11.27 -5.76
N ALA A 302 0.33 -11.76 -6.95
CA ALA A 302 1.26 -11.85 -8.09
C ALA A 302 1.69 -10.47 -8.62
N SER A 303 0.91 -9.42 -8.36
CA SER A 303 1.20 -8.06 -8.81
C SER A 303 2.60 -7.57 -8.41
N GLY A 304 3.07 -7.93 -7.21
CA GLY A 304 4.44 -7.61 -6.79
C GLY A 304 5.50 -8.28 -7.67
N ALA A 305 5.30 -9.54 -8.05
CA ALA A 305 6.23 -10.27 -8.92
C ALA A 305 6.27 -9.66 -10.33
N PHE A 306 5.12 -9.38 -10.94
CA PHE A 306 5.05 -8.76 -12.26
C PHE A 306 5.62 -7.33 -12.29
N MET A 307 5.47 -6.59 -11.21
CA MET A 307 5.98 -5.22 -11.11
C MET A 307 7.49 -5.15 -10.94
N PHE A 308 8.10 -6.09 -10.21
CA PHE A 308 9.52 -5.99 -9.84
C PHE A 308 10.42 -7.03 -10.49
N PHE A 309 9.93 -8.20 -10.91
CA PHE A 309 10.80 -9.34 -11.21
C PHE A 309 10.49 -10.09 -12.50
N LEU A 310 9.22 -10.34 -12.80
CA LEU A 310 8.82 -11.12 -13.97
C LEU A 310 8.86 -10.22 -15.20
N ASP A 311 10.07 -10.06 -15.74
CA ASP A 311 10.39 -9.13 -16.83
C ASP A 311 9.90 -9.57 -18.21
N THR A 312 10.27 -8.84 -19.26
CA THR A 312 9.81 -9.11 -20.63
C THR A 312 10.18 -10.52 -21.08
N GLU A 313 11.43 -10.95 -20.85
CA GLU A 313 11.90 -12.27 -21.26
C GLU A 313 11.17 -13.39 -20.51
N TRP A 314 10.93 -13.22 -19.21
CA TRP A 314 10.15 -14.19 -18.45
C TRP A 314 8.72 -14.28 -18.99
N ARG A 315 8.07 -13.14 -19.27
CA ARG A 315 6.68 -13.10 -19.75
C ARG A 315 6.50 -13.71 -21.14
N GLU A 316 7.50 -13.58 -22.02
CA GLU A 316 7.50 -14.25 -23.33
C GLU A 316 7.54 -15.77 -23.20
N ARG A 317 8.24 -16.28 -22.18
CA ARG A 317 8.34 -17.72 -21.89
C ARG A 317 7.14 -18.30 -21.13
N HIS A 318 6.30 -17.45 -20.54
CA HIS A 318 5.12 -17.84 -19.73
C HIS A 318 3.85 -17.12 -20.22
N PRO A 319 3.41 -17.38 -21.46
CA PRO A 319 2.32 -16.64 -22.09
C PRO A 319 0.95 -16.89 -21.45
N ALA A 320 0.70 -18.07 -20.85
CA ALA A 320 -0.61 -18.36 -20.25
C ALA A 320 -0.82 -17.57 -18.95
N CYS A 321 0.18 -17.60 -18.06
CA CYS A 321 0.23 -16.83 -16.82
C CYS A 321 0.24 -15.33 -17.11
N THR A 322 1.03 -14.89 -18.08
CA THR A 322 1.08 -13.48 -18.46
C THR A 322 -0.26 -12.98 -19.02
N GLY A 323 -0.89 -13.76 -19.91
CA GLY A 323 -2.19 -13.42 -20.48
C GLY A 323 -3.27 -13.33 -19.41
N TRP A 324 -3.34 -14.34 -18.52
CA TRP A 324 -4.23 -14.33 -17.36
C TRP A 324 -4.01 -13.12 -16.46
N PHE A 325 -2.76 -12.83 -16.09
CA PHE A 325 -2.47 -11.72 -15.18
C PHE A 325 -2.88 -10.37 -15.79
N ARG A 326 -2.55 -10.11 -17.06
CA ARG A 326 -2.95 -8.87 -17.74
C ARG A 326 -4.46 -8.71 -17.79
N HIS A 327 -5.18 -9.78 -18.12
CA HIS A 327 -6.65 -9.76 -18.16
C HIS A 327 -7.26 -9.47 -16.79
N VAL A 328 -6.83 -10.20 -15.76
CA VAL A 328 -7.39 -10.08 -14.42
C VAL A 328 -7.00 -8.75 -13.78
N ALA A 329 -5.72 -8.37 -13.83
CA ALA A 329 -5.22 -7.11 -13.27
C ALA A 329 -5.72 -5.87 -14.03
N GLY A 330 -6.01 -6.00 -15.32
CA GLY A 330 -6.66 -4.97 -16.14
C GLY A 330 -8.19 -4.95 -16.02
N SER A 331 -8.80 -5.85 -15.25
CA SER A 331 -10.24 -5.78 -14.99
C SER A 331 -10.56 -4.55 -14.15
N LYS A 332 -11.69 -3.89 -14.44
CA LYS A 332 -12.12 -2.68 -13.71
C LYS A 332 -12.12 -2.88 -12.19
N MET A 333 -12.51 -4.06 -11.73
CA MET A 333 -12.56 -4.41 -10.31
C MET A 333 -11.20 -4.33 -9.62
N LEU A 334 -10.11 -4.74 -10.30
CA LEU A 334 -8.75 -4.62 -9.77
C LEU A 334 -8.11 -3.27 -10.08
N GLU A 335 -8.33 -2.70 -11.27
CA GLU A 335 -7.81 -1.38 -11.62
C GLU A 335 -8.35 -0.28 -10.68
N ASP A 336 -9.61 -0.39 -10.26
CA ASP A 336 -10.26 0.55 -9.34
C ASP A 336 -9.63 0.58 -7.94
N VAL A 337 -8.79 -0.39 -7.59
CA VAL A 337 -8.10 -0.53 -6.30
C VAL A 337 -6.60 -0.38 -6.43
N MET A 338 -6.00 -0.99 -7.45
CA MET A 338 -4.55 -1.00 -7.66
C MET A 338 -4.05 0.09 -8.61
N GLY A 339 -4.93 0.67 -9.42
CA GLY A 339 -4.57 1.38 -10.64
C GLY A 339 -4.12 0.41 -11.75
N LYS A 340 -3.68 0.99 -12.88
CA LYS A 340 -3.20 0.20 -14.03
C LYS A 340 -2.01 -0.69 -13.63
N PRO A 341 -1.95 -1.94 -14.11
CA PRO A 341 -0.84 -2.83 -13.83
C PRO A 341 0.46 -2.27 -14.41
N VAL A 342 1.51 -2.25 -13.59
CA VAL A 342 2.88 -1.90 -14.00
C VAL A 342 3.67 -3.19 -14.16
N LEU A 343 4.29 -3.39 -15.31
CA LEU A 343 5.07 -4.58 -15.64
C LEU A 343 6.55 -4.24 -15.72
N ALA A 344 7.41 -5.02 -15.06
CA ALA A 344 8.86 -4.83 -15.10
C ALA A 344 9.39 -4.98 -16.54
N GLU A 345 10.16 -4.02 -17.05
CA GLU A 345 10.92 -4.23 -18.30
C GLU A 345 12.14 -5.13 -18.06
N LYS A 346 12.77 -4.97 -16.90
CA LYS A 346 13.88 -5.77 -16.40
C LYS A 346 13.66 -6.11 -14.93
N ALA A 347 14.09 -7.30 -14.52
CA ALA A 347 14.02 -7.71 -13.13
C ALA A 347 14.86 -6.78 -12.23
N MET A 348 14.31 -6.45 -11.05
CA MET A 348 15.02 -5.75 -9.99
C MET A 348 16.30 -6.54 -9.65
N PRO A 349 17.47 -5.89 -9.58
CA PRO A 349 18.71 -6.59 -9.30
C PRO A 349 18.70 -7.22 -7.91
N SER A 350 19.20 -8.45 -7.80
CA SER A 350 19.44 -9.15 -6.52
C SER A 350 20.71 -8.60 -5.85
N VAL A 351 20.68 -7.33 -5.46
CA VAL A 351 21.76 -6.65 -4.74
C VAL A 351 21.23 -6.09 -3.42
N PRO A 352 22.08 -5.96 -2.39
CA PRO A 352 21.63 -5.35 -1.14
C PRO A 352 21.08 -3.94 -1.41
N PRO A 353 20.14 -3.47 -0.58
CA PRO A 353 19.67 -2.10 -0.64
C PRO A 353 20.89 -1.18 -0.53
N ARG A 354 21.00 -0.19 -1.42
CA ARG A 354 22.11 0.77 -1.37
C ARG A 354 22.16 1.32 0.05
N ARG A 355 23.26 1.02 0.77
CA ARG A 355 23.54 1.68 2.05
C ARG A 355 23.75 3.15 1.72
N GLU A 356 23.07 4.02 2.44
CA GLU A 356 23.50 5.42 2.53
C GLU A 356 24.90 5.38 3.13
N GLU A 357 25.93 5.66 2.32
CA GLU A 357 27.26 6.02 2.83
C GLU A 357 27.20 7.40 3.49
#